data_AF-A0A937P0M0-F1
#
_entry.id   AF-A0A937P0M0-F1
#
_cell.length_a   1.000
_cell.length_b   1.000
_cell.length_c   1.000
_cell.angle_alpha   90.00
_cell.angle_beta   90.00
_cell.angle_gamma   90.00
#
_symmetry.space_group_name_H-M   'P 1'
#
loop_
_entity.id
_entity.type
_entity.pdbx_description
1 polymer ?
#
loop_
_entity_poly.entity_id
_entity_poly.type
_entity_poly.pdbx_seq_one_letter_code
_entity_poly.pdbx_strand_id
1 'polypeptide(L)'
;MNSKLIFVTSYLPRECGIATFTNDLINAIKNQMDDSIEIEVCALENGHQGFDYLKEVKYVLDATKIEQYQQIAEKINEDHQVKTVMTEHEFGLFGGEWGDYMLNMVDVLEKFVFTTFHTVLPHSNDKILKISKAFTDKSKKILVMTNSSRQILIDEYKLPEDKSKIVPYSIHTILWKHKEKVKEKFGISHMPILSNFGLLVGHKSIETAIIAKATFDFLLSKIFMDGRIKVIPNNGWFHKKKKRQEGYGEQPVDVAYSIMALDLFYSELGEPRGLTKLNIAFDWFMGLNHLNQIIYNPATRGCYDGLEKDGVNLNQGEESAISYLIAWFIMVKYYHVQKRKISNPIYHTEQLKNLLKNRKEKDKSL
;
A
#
# COMPACT_ATOMS: atom_id res chain seq x y z
N MET A 1 -41.04 27.78 6.58
CA MET A 1 -39.67 27.84 7.10
C MET A 1 -38.97 26.56 6.68
N ASN A 2 -37.76 26.68 6.12
CA ASN A 2 -37.00 25.53 5.67
C ASN A 2 -36.49 24.75 6.89
N SER A 3 -36.39 23.43 6.75
CA SER A 3 -35.83 22.58 7.80
C SER A 3 -34.32 22.76 7.83
N LYS A 4 -33.72 22.73 9.03
CA LYS A 4 -32.27 22.85 9.20
C LYS A 4 -31.63 21.50 9.49
N LEU A 5 -30.47 21.29 8.86
CA LEU A 5 -29.51 20.23 9.14
C LEU A 5 -28.27 20.86 9.75
N ILE A 6 -27.82 20.37 10.91
CA ILE A 6 -26.60 20.85 11.53
C ILE A 6 -25.51 19.76 11.53
N PHE A 7 -24.29 20.14 11.15
CA PHE A 7 -23.11 19.27 11.25
C PHE A 7 -22.34 19.55 12.55
N VAL A 8 -21.94 18.52 13.30
CA VAL A 8 -21.04 18.61 14.47
C VAL A 8 -19.73 17.91 14.11
N THR A 9 -18.67 18.69 13.90
CA THR A 9 -17.47 18.23 13.17
C THR A 9 -16.32 19.23 13.28
N SER A 10 -15.09 18.85 12.94
CA SER A 10 -14.10 19.83 12.49
C SER A 10 -14.53 20.46 11.16
N TYR A 11 -14.19 21.73 10.94
CA TYR A 11 -14.58 22.46 9.73
C TYR A 11 -13.50 23.46 9.29
N LEU A 12 -13.51 23.82 8.01
CA LEU A 12 -12.57 24.83 7.49
C LEU A 12 -12.77 26.16 8.24
N PRO A 13 -11.69 26.89 8.58
CA PRO A 13 -10.33 26.80 8.03
C PRO A 13 -9.38 25.81 8.74
N ARG A 14 -9.85 24.99 9.69
CA ARG A 14 -9.02 23.94 10.31
C ARG A 14 -8.58 22.93 9.25
N GLU A 15 -7.27 22.86 8.96
CA GLU A 15 -6.70 21.93 7.98
C GLU A 15 -6.70 20.49 8.51
N CYS A 16 -7.75 19.73 8.20
CA CYS A 16 -7.78 18.28 8.42
C CYS A 16 -8.70 17.57 7.41
N GLY A 17 -8.53 16.24 7.31
CA GLY A 17 -9.29 15.42 6.35
C GLY A 17 -10.80 15.49 6.56
N ILE A 18 -11.25 15.42 7.81
CA ILE A 18 -12.68 15.50 8.17
C ILE A 18 -13.25 16.89 7.84
N ALA A 19 -12.52 17.97 8.10
CA ALA A 19 -12.97 19.32 7.75
C ALA A 19 -13.19 19.50 6.24
N THR A 20 -12.26 18.95 5.44
CA THR A 20 -12.38 18.96 3.96
C THR A 20 -13.57 18.10 3.52
N PHE A 21 -13.69 16.90 4.07
CA PHE A 21 -14.82 16.00 3.82
C PHE A 21 -16.17 16.65 4.07
N THR A 22 -16.34 17.27 5.25
CA THR A 22 -17.61 17.91 5.62
C THR A 22 -17.91 19.08 4.69
N ASN A 23 -16.92 19.91 4.37
CA ASN A 23 -17.11 21.00 3.41
C ASN A 23 -17.57 20.48 2.03
N ASP A 24 -16.94 19.42 1.52
CA ASP A 24 -17.34 18.81 0.25
C ASP A 24 -18.74 18.20 0.31
N LEU A 25 -19.08 17.54 1.42
CA LEU A 25 -20.39 16.95 1.64
C LEU A 25 -21.47 18.02 1.71
N ILE A 26 -21.24 19.12 2.44
CA ILE A 26 -22.16 20.25 2.52
C ILE A 26 -22.39 20.85 1.13
N ASN A 27 -21.32 21.08 0.37
CA ASN A 27 -21.42 21.61 -1.00
C ASN A 27 -22.16 20.63 -1.93
N ALA A 28 -21.90 19.34 -1.83
CA ALA A 28 -22.61 18.32 -2.61
C ALA A 28 -24.10 18.28 -2.28
N ILE A 29 -24.46 18.40 -0.99
CA ILE A 29 -25.85 18.47 -0.56
C ILE A 29 -26.53 19.72 -1.11
N LYS A 30 -25.90 20.90 -0.97
CA LYS A 30 -26.44 22.18 -1.49
C LYS A 30 -26.62 22.18 -3.01
N ASN A 31 -25.78 21.46 -3.74
CA ASN A 31 -25.89 21.35 -5.20
C ASN A 31 -27.01 20.40 -5.65
N GLN A 32 -27.41 19.45 -4.80
CA GLN A 32 -28.43 18.44 -5.12
C GLN A 32 -29.81 18.79 -4.55
N MET A 33 -29.82 19.46 -3.40
CA MET A 33 -31.03 19.93 -2.75
C MET A 33 -31.09 21.43 -2.96
N ASP A 34 -32.15 21.92 -3.60
CA ASP A 34 -32.45 23.36 -3.67
C ASP A 34 -32.51 23.96 -2.25
N ASP A 35 -32.85 25.25 -2.13
CA ASP A 35 -32.98 26.00 -0.86
C ASP A 35 -33.95 25.38 0.17
N SER A 36 -34.55 24.22 -0.11
CA SER A 36 -35.40 23.39 0.76
C SER A 36 -34.80 23.04 2.13
N ILE A 37 -33.48 22.93 2.25
CA ILE A 37 -32.77 22.61 3.50
C ILE A 37 -31.67 23.63 3.74
N GLU A 38 -31.73 24.28 4.90
CA GLU A 38 -30.68 25.16 5.38
C GLU A 38 -29.64 24.33 6.15
N ILE A 39 -28.36 24.56 5.89
CA ILE A 39 -27.26 23.83 6.49
C ILE A 39 -26.45 24.77 7.38
N GLU A 40 -26.31 24.38 8.64
CA GLU A 40 -25.48 25.04 9.64
C GLU A 40 -24.37 24.09 10.13
N VAL A 41 -23.31 24.66 10.71
CA VAL A 41 -22.19 23.90 11.25
C VAL A 41 -21.92 24.32 12.70
N CYS A 42 -21.73 23.32 13.56
CA CYS A 42 -21.09 23.42 14.85
C CYS A 42 -19.63 22.96 14.69
N ALA A 43 -18.71 23.92 14.61
CA ALA A 43 -17.29 23.66 14.36
C ALA A 43 -16.56 23.31 15.67
N LEU A 44 -15.78 22.22 15.65
CA LEU A 44 -14.96 21.76 16.76
C LEU A 44 -13.57 22.41 16.73
N GLU A 45 -13.21 23.10 17.81
CA GLU A 45 -11.87 23.62 18.08
C GLU A 45 -11.23 22.95 19.29
N ASN A 46 -9.90 22.87 19.33
CA ASN A 46 -9.16 22.41 20.50
C ASN A 46 -8.64 23.62 21.26
N GLY A 47 -9.41 24.11 22.23
CA GLY A 47 -9.25 25.47 22.77
C GLY A 47 -9.79 26.52 21.79
N HIS A 48 -9.98 27.76 22.24
CA HIS A 48 -10.29 28.85 21.33
C HIS A 48 -9.08 29.17 20.45
N GLN A 49 -9.10 28.65 19.22
CA GLN A 49 -8.06 28.91 18.21
C GLN A 49 -8.36 30.19 17.42
N GLY A 50 -9.61 30.67 17.49
CA GLY A 50 -9.99 31.96 16.92
C GLY A 50 -10.03 31.95 15.39
N PHE A 51 -10.49 30.84 14.80
CA PHE A 51 -10.61 30.75 13.35
C PHE A 51 -11.69 31.68 12.82
N ASP A 52 -11.40 32.33 11.69
CA ASP A 52 -12.39 33.10 10.93
C ASP A 52 -13.22 32.16 10.06
N TYR A 53 -14.34 31.69 10.62
CA TYR A 53 -15.26 30.81 9.92
C TYR A 53 -16.16 31.52 8.91
N LEU A 54 -16.61 30.76 7.91
CA LEU A 54 -17.67 31.19 6.99
C LEU A 54 -19.03 31.26 7.70
N LYS A 55 -19.99 31.94 7.05
CA LYS A 55 -21.34 32.22 7.57
C LYS A 55 -22.15 30.98 7.98
N GLU A 56 -21.78 29.81 7.47
CA GLU A 56 -22.45 28.54 7.74
C GLU A 56 -22.15 28.03 9.16
N VAL A 57 -21.03 28.46 9.76
CA VAL A 57 -20.69 28.08 11.13
C VAL A 57 -21.52 28.91 12.09
N LYS A 58 -22.49 28.24 12.72
CA LYS A 58 -23.43 28.84 13.67
C LYS A 58 -22.90 28.79 15.09
N TYR A 59 -22.19 27.72 15.42
CA TYR A 59 -21.63 27.48 16.75
C TYR A 59 -20.17 27.06 16.65
N VAL A 60 -19.40 27.41 17.67
CA VAL A 60 -18.04 26.90 17.88
C VAL A 60 -18.04 26.18 19.22
N LEU A 61 -17.61 24.92 19.21
CA LEU A 61 -17.48 24.07 20.39
C LEU A 61 -16.00 23.86 20.68
N ASP A 62 -15.56 24.27 21.86
CA ASP A 62 -14.24 23.91 22.41
C ASP A 62 -14.27 22.46 22.88
N ALA A 63 -13.68 21.59 22.08
CA ALA A 63 -13.65 20.15 22.31
C ALA A 63 -12.97 19.79 23.63
N THR A 64 -12.16 20.68 24.22
CA THR A 64 -11.46 20.46 25.49
C THR A 64 -12.34 20.70 26.73
N LYS A 65 -13.54 21.26 26.56
CA LYS A 65 -14.46 21.64 27.64
C LYS A 65 -15.70 20.76 27.64
N ILE A 66 -15.79 19.85 28.61
CA ILE A 66 -16.90 18.89 28.70
C ILE A 66 -18.27 19.58 28.82
N GLU A 67 -18.36 20.73 29.49
CA GLU A 67 -19.61 21.46 29.71
C GLU A 67 -20.17 22.05 28.41
N GLN A 68 -19.32 22.35 27.44
CA GLN A 68 -19.75 22.92 26.16
C GLN A 68 -20.58 21.93 25.33
N TYR A 69 -20.32 20.62 25.46
CA TYR A 69 -21.08 19.60 24.75
C TYR A 69 -22.56 19.63 25.12
N GLN A 70 -22.87 19.71 26.42
CA GLN A 70 -24.24 19.83 26.90
C GLN A 70 -24.85 21.18 26.51
N GLN A 71 -24.15 22.30 26.74
CA GLN A 71 -24.66 23.65 26.44
C GLN A 71 -25.01 23.83 24.97
N ILE A 72 -24.20 23.27 24.06
CA ILE A 72 -24.44 23.34 22.62
C ILE A 72 -25.60 22.42 22.24
N ALA A 73 -25.72 21.24 22.84
CA ALA A 73 -26.87 20.35 22.63
C ALA A 73 -28.20 21.05 23.01
N GLU A 74 -28.23 21.74 24.15
CA GLU A 74 -29.39 22.49 24.62
C GLU A 74 -29.76 23.62 23.63
N LYS A 75 -28.78 24.39 23.16
CA LYS A 75 -28.99 25.43 22.13
C LYS A 75 -29.52 24.86 20.80
N ILE A 76 -29.02 23.70 20.39
CA ILE A 76 -29.53 22.98 19.20
C ILE A 76 -30.97 22.53 19.44
N ASN A 77 -31.31 22.11 20.66
CA ASN A 77 -32.67 21.70 21.02
C ASN A 77 -33.67 22.85 20.94
N GLU A 78 -33.28 24.04 21.39
CA GLU A 78 -34.08 25.28 21.34
C GLU A 78 -34.45 25.71 19.90
N ASP A 79 -33.60 25.44 18.90
CA ASP A 79 -33.95 25.73 17.50
C ASP A 79 -34.93 24.67 16.95
N HIS A 80 -36.21 25.06 16.86
CA HIS A 80 -37.27 24.21 16.32
C HIS A 80 -37.15 23.94 14.81
N GLN A 81 -36.40 24.75 14.05
CA GLN A 81 -36.13 24.50 12.64
C GLN A 81 -35.09 23.39 12.45
N VAL A 82 -34.18 23.21 13.39
CA VAL A 82 -33.24 22.08 13.38
C VAL A 82 -34.01 20.79 13.59
N LYS A 83 -33.97 19.92 12.59
CA LYS A 83 -34.60 18.59 12.62
C LYS A 83 -33.59 17.46 12.69
N THR A 84 -32.36 17.71 12.23
CA THR A 84 -31.35 16.68 12.06
C THR A 84 -29.97 17.19 12.43
N VAL A 85 -29.21 16.35 13.12
CA VAL A 85 -27.80 16.54 13.48
C VAL A 85 -27.00 15.46 12.78
N MET A 86 -26.01 15.85 11.99
CA MET A 86 -25.00 14.94 11.43
C MET A 86 -23.72 15.09 12.25
N THR A 87 -23.18 14.01 12.80
CA THR A 87 -21.92 14.03 13.55
C THR A 87 -20.85 13.30 12.74
N GLU A 88 -19.67 13.91 12.65
CA GLU A 88 -18.50 13.29 12.05
C GLU A 88 -17.65 12.73 13.18
N HIS A 89 -17.61 11.40 13.32
CA HIS A 89 -16.96 10.74 14.45
C HIS A 89 -15.58 10.17 14.09
N GLU A 90 -14.61 10.58 14.89
CA GLU A 90 -13.30 9.96 15.01
C GLU A 90 -12.86 10.03 16.49
N PHE A 91 -12.21 8.97 16.99
CA PHE A 91 -11.88 8.85 18.42
C PHE A 91 -10.96 9.95 18.98
N GLY A 92 -10.19 10.63 18.12
CA GLY A 92 -9.32 11.75 18.50
C GLY A 92 -9.92 13.13 18.22
N LEU A 93 -11.13 13.20 17.68
CA LEU A 93 -11.75 14.46 17.27
C LEU A 93 -12.42 15.19 18.45
N PHE A 94 -13.06 14.44 19.33
CA PHE A 94 -13.72 14.94 20.53
C PHE A 94 -12.79 14.81 21.74
N GLY A 95 -13.00 15.67 22.74
CA GLY A 95 -12.20 15.67 23.97
C GLY A 95 -12.49 14.49 24.88
N GLY A 96 -11.68 14.40 25.93
CA GLY A 96 -11.69 13.27 26.86
C GLY A 96 -10.89 12.08 26.34
N GLU A 97 -11.20 10.89 26.84
CA GLU A 97 -10.50 9.67 26.45
C GLU A 97 -11.35 8.90 25.43
N TRP A 98 -10.83 8.73 24.21
CA TRP A 98 -11.57 8.16 23.07
C TRP A 98 -12.82 8.95 22.68
N GLY A 99 -12.87 10.25 22.97
CA GLY A 99 -13.98 11.12 22.63
C GLY A 99 -15.19 11.02 23.57
N ASP A 100 -15.02 10.51 24.80
CA ASP A 100 -16.11 10.30 25.75
C ASP A 100 -16.86 11.57 26.18
N TYR A 101 -16.31 12.77 25.97
CA TYR A 101 -17.02 14.02 26.26
C TYR A 101 -18.28 14.20 25.40
N MET A 102 -18.26 13.66 24.19
CA MET A 102 -19.38 13.75 23.26
C MET A 102 -20.63 13.03 23.76
N LEU A 103 -20.49 12.08 24.70
CA LEU A 103 -21.63 11.44 25.37
C LEU A 103 -22.56 12.47 26.02
N ASN A 104 -22.02 13.56 26.58
CA ASN A 104 -22.81 14.63 27.20
C ASN A 104 -23.67 15.41 26.18
N MET A 105 -23.27 15.45 24.91
CA MET A 105 -24.10 16.02 23.85
C MET A 105 -25.14 15.00 23.35
N VAL A 106 -24.70 13.76 23.10
CA VAL A 106 -25.54 12.68 22.57
C VAL A 106 -26.70 12.36 23.52
N ASP A 107 -26.47 12.39 24.83
CA ASP A 107 -27.51 12.11 25.83
C ASP A 107 -28.60 13.20 25.85
N VAL A 108 -28.23 14.45 25.60
CA VAL A 108 -29.13 15.62 25.71
C VAL A 108 -29.84 15.95 24.39
N LEU A 109 -29.24 15.65 23.23
CA LEU A 109 -29.83 15.99 21.93
C LEU A 109 -31.22 15.34 21.73
N GLU A 110 -32.24 16.12 21.39
CA GLU A 110 -33.60 15.61 21.12
C GLU A 110 -33.86 15.39 19.62
N LYS A 111 -32.94 15.85 18.77
CA LYS A 111 -33.04 15.80 17.30
C LYS A 111 -32.66 14.42 16.74
N PHE A 112 -33.01 14.18 15.48
CA PHE A 112 -32.52 12.98 14.79
C PHE A 112 -31.02 13.08 14.54
N VAL A 113 -30.27 12.13 15.08
CA VAL A 113 -28.82 12.06 14.92
C VAL A 113 -28.47 11.06 13.82
N PHE A 114 -27.58 11.45 12.93
CA PHE A 114 -26.87 10.57 12.00
C PHE A 114 -25.38 10.71 12.32
N THR A 115 -24.65 9.60 12.31
CA THR A 115 -23.21 9.62 12.63
C THR A 115 -22.42 8.96 11.53
N THR A 116 -21.40 9.64 11.03
CA THR A 116 -20.39 9.08 10.13
C THR A 116 -19.19 8.62 10.96
N PHE A 117 -18.83 7.33 10.87
CA PHE A 117 -17.60 6.82 11.48
C PHE A 117 -16.46 6.87 10.46
N HIS A 118 -15.50 7.78 10.68
CA HIS A 118 -14.26 7.87 9.89
C HIS A 118 -13.24 6.80 10.27
N THR A 119 -13.28 6.39 11.53
CA THR A 119 -12.41 5.34 12.08
C THR A 119 -13.26 4.31 12.82
N VAL A 120 -13.13 3.04 12.42
CA VAL A 120 -13.71 1.88 13.11
C VAL A 120 -12.56 0.94 13.47
N LEU A 121 -12.38 0.65 14.75
CA LEU A 121 -11.22 -0.10 15.25
C LEU A 121 -11.59 -1.56 15.50
N PRO A 122 -10.94 -2.54 14.84
CA PRO A 122 -11.11 -3.95 15.19
C PRO A 122 -10.45 -4.23 16.55
N HIS A 123 -10.93 -5.27 17.24
CA HIS A 123 -10.42 -5.73 18.53
C HIS A 123 -10.41 -4.64 19.61
N SER A 124 -11.47 -3.82 19.62
CA SER A 124 -11.62 -2.71 20.53
C SER A 124 -11.79 -3.15 21.99
N ASN A 125 -11.30 -2.34 22.92
CA ASN A 125 -11.52 -2.55 24.35
C ASN A 125 -12.94 -2.14 24.80
N ASP A 126 -13.33 -2.53 26.01
CA ASP A 126 -14.65 -2.26 26.57
C ASP A 126 -15.02 -0.77 26.61
N LYS A 127 -14.03 0.12 26.80
CA LYS A 127 -14.27 1.56 26.84
C LYS A 127 -14.67 2.09 25.46
N ILE A 128 -13.92 1.73 24.42
CA ILE A 128 -14.21 2.10 23.02
C ILE A 128 -15.57 1.54 22.60
N LEU A 129 -15.86 0.28 22.95
CA LEU A 129 -17.15 -0.35 22.66
C LEU A 129 -18.30 0.37 23.35
N LYS A 130 -18.15 0.76 24.62
CA LYS A 130 -19.18 1.48 25.37
C LYS A 130 -19.47 2.86 24.78
N ILE A 131 -18.42 3.62 24.45
CA ILE A 131 -18.55 4.95 23.82
C ILE A 131 -19.25 4.81 22.47
N SER A 132 -18.74 3.92 21.62
CA SER A 132 -19.30 3.69 20.29
C SER A 132 -20.74 3.19 20.36
N LYS A 133 -21.08 2.35 21.34
CA LYS A 133 -22.44 1.89 21.56
C LYS A 133 -23.40 3.07 21.82
N ALA A 134 -23.03 4.02 22.68
CA ALA A 134 -23.86 5.20 22.95
C ALA A 134 -24.13 6.03 21.68
N PHE A 135 -23.11 6.25 20.85
CA PHE A 135 -23.28 6.90 19.54
C PHE A 135 -24.22 6.12 18.63
N THR A 136 -24.00 4.81 18.53
CA THR A 136 -24.81 3.97 17.67
C THR A 136 -26.24 3.94 18.14
N ASP A 137 -26.51 3.85 19.45
CA ASP A 137 -27.84 3.78 20.02
C ASP A 137 -28.63 5.07 19.73
N LYS A 138 -28.01 6.25 19.89
CA LYS A 138 -28.64 7.54 19.57
C LYS A 138 -28.88 7.75 18.08
N SER A 139 -27.98 7.27 17.24
CA SER A 139 -28.01 7.54 15.81
C SER A 139 -29.12 6.74 15.11
N LYS A 140 -29.88 7.39 14.23
CA LYS A 140 -30.87 6.70 13.38
C LYS A 140 -30.21 5.82 12.32
N LYS A 141 -29.12 6.30 11.72
CA LYS A 141 -28.25 5.53 10.84
C LYS A 141 -26.80 5.89 11.09
N ILE A 142 -25.94 4.91 10.84
CA ILE A 142 -24.49 5.03 10.87
C ILE A 142 -23.96 4.97 9.44
N LEU A 143 -23.14 5.94 9.07
CA LEU A 143 -22.46 5.98 7.78
C LEU A 143 -21.02 5.49 7.96
N VAL A 144 -20.58 4.61 7.06
CA VAL A 144 -19.18 4.14 7.00
C VAL A 144 -18.68 4.13 5.56
N MET A 145 -17.36 4.19 5.41
CA MET A 145 -16.73 4.35 4.09
C MET A 145 -16.45 3.02 3.40
N THR A 146 -16.37 1.91 4.15
CA THR A 146 -15.95 0.60 3.61
C THR A 146 -16.81 -0.55 4.11
N ASN A 147 -16.85 -1.64 3.33
CA ASN A 147 -17.46 -2.90 3.75
C ASN A 147 -16.78 -3.49 5.00
N SER A 148 -15.46 -3.36 5.11
CA SER A 148 -14.70 -3.87 6.27
C SER A 148 -15.13 -3.17 7.56
N SER A 149 -15.20 -1.83 7.55
CA SER A 149 -15.68 -1.05 8.69
C SER A 149 -17.13 -1.40 9.06
N ARG A 150 -18.00 -1.62 8.06
CA ARG A 150 -19.38 -2.07 8.29
C ARG A 150 -19.40 -3.42 9.00
N GLN A 151 -18.58 -4.36 8.54
CA GLN A 151 -18.52 -5.71 9.10
C GLN A 151 -18.04 -5.70 10.55
N ILE A 152 -17.00 -4.92 10.86
CA ILE A 152 -16.52 -4.74 12.24
C ILE A 152 -17.63 -4.20 13.14
N LEU A 153 -18.39 -3.20 12.69
CA LEU A 153 -19.51 -2.65 13.48
C LEU A 153 -20.59 -3.71 13.77
N ILE A 154 -20.89 -4.59 12.82
CA ILE A 154 -21.89 -5.65 13.00
C ILE A 154 -21.34 -6.73 13.93
N ASP A 155 -20.16 -7.25 13.65
CA ASP A 155 -19.62 -8.44 14.30
C ASP A 155 -19.09 -8.15 15.70
N GLU A 156 -18.38 -7.05 15.88
CA GLU A 156 -17.71 -6.71 17.14
C GLU A 156 -18.54 -5.72 17.97
N TYR A 157 -19.06 -4.66 17.34
CA TYR A 157 -19.82 -3.62 18.04
C TYR A 157 -21.31 -3.97 18.20
N LYS A 158 -21.76 -5.10 17.61
CA LYS A 158 -23.14 -5.62 17.68
C LYS A 158 -24.18 -4.63 17.13
N LEU A 159 -23.81 -3.86 16.11
CA LEU A 159 -24.71 -2.95 15.41
C LEU A 159 -25.71 -3.74 14.55
N PRO A 160 -27.02 -3.46 14.63
CA PRO A 160 -27.99 -4.04 13.70
C PRO A 160 -27.65 -3.73 12.24
N GLU A 161 -27.75 -4.73 11.36
CA GLU A 161 -27.30 -4.61 9.97
C GLU A 161 -27.98 -3.47 9.20
N ASP A 162 -29.26 -3.24 9.48
CA ASP A 162 -30.08 -2.21 8.84
C ASP A 162 -29.67 -0.81 9.28
N LYS A 163 -29.00 -0.67 10.43
CA LYS A 163 -28.60 0.61 11.02
C LYS A 163 -27.39 1.23 10.33
N SER A 164 -26.62 0.47 9.55
CA SER A 164 -25.43 0.96 8.85
C SER A 164 -25.66 1.15 7.34
N LYS A 165 -25.03 2.16 6.75
CA LYS A 165 -24.99 2.39 5.30
C LYS A 165 -23.58 2.73 4.86
N ILE A 166 -23.17 2.16 3.72
CA ILE A 166 -21.87 2.47 3.11
C ILE A 166 -22.04 3.66 2.17
N VAL A 167 -21.22 4.68 2.40
CA VAL A 167 -21.10 5.87 1.54
C VAL A 167 -19.61 6.07 1.30
N PRO A 168 -19.07 5.67 0.14
CA PRO A 168 -17.64 5.81 -0.14
C PRO A 168 -17.20 7.27 -0.21
N TYR A 169 -15.96 7.54 0.19
CA TYR A 169 -15.31 8.83 -0.05
C TYR A 169 -15.29 9.16 -1.55
N SER A 170 -15.63 10.40 -1.88
CA SER A 170 -15.37 10.96 -3.21
C SER A 170 -13.96 11.54 -3.25
N ILE A 171 -13.27 11.40 -4.39
CA ILE A 171 -11.98 12.05 -4.64
C ILE A 171 -12.16 13.18 -5.66
N HIS A 172 -11.49 14.31 -5.46
CA HIS A 172 -11.42 15.33 -6.51
C HIS A 172 -10.66 14.76 -7.72
N THR A 173 -11.20 14.98 -8.91
CA THR A 173 -10.53 14.55 -10.14
C THR A 173 -9.33 15.45 -10.39
N ILE A 174 -8.11 14.92 -10.23
CA ILE A 174 -6.88 15.63 -10.56
C ILE A 174 -6.55 15.37 -12.04
N LEU A 175 -6.34 16.45 -12.80
CA LEU A 175 -5.95 16.35 -14.21
C LEU A 175 -4.50 15.85 -14.34
N TRP A 176 -4.32 14.75 -15.05
CA TRP A 176 -3.02 14.06 -15.22
C TRP A 176 -1.91 14.90 -15.88
N LYS A 177 -2.29 16.00 -16.57
CA LYS A 177 -1.40 16.92 -17.31
C LYS A 177 -0.36 17.65 -16.42
N HIS A 178 -0.49 17.57 -15.10
CA HIS A 178 0.46 18.19 -14.17
C HIS A 178 1.69 17.32 -13.86
N LYS A 179 1.65 16.00 -14.12
CA LYS A 179 2.74 15.08 -13.73
C LYS A 179 4.08 15.42 -14.39
N GLU A 180 4.09 15.60 -15.72
CA GLU A 180 5.34 15.89 -16.45
C GLU A 180 5.89 17.27 -16.10
N LYS A 181 5.00 18.28 -16.02
CA LYS A 181 5.38 19.63 -15.59
C LYS A 181 6.01 19.65 -14.19
N VAL A 182 5.49 18.85 -13.26
CA VAL A 182 6.07 18.73 -11.91
C VAL A 182 7.44 18.04 -11.97
N LYS A 183 7.59 16.95 -12.74
CA LYS A 183 8.87 16.28 -12.91
C LYS A 183 9.94 17.17 -13.54
N GLU A 184 9.58 17.96 -14.56
CA GLU A 184 10.46 18.94 -15.21
C GLU A 184 10.88 20.03 -14.24
N LYS A 185 9.93 20.59 -13.48
CA LYS A 185 10.21 21.61 -12.45
C LYS A 185 11.27 21.17 -11.45
N PHE A 186 11.28 19.88 -11.08
CA PHE A 186 12.24 19.32 -10.13
C PHE A 186 13.45 18.63 -10.80
N GLY A 187 13.57 18.64 -12.13
CA GLY A 187 14.71 18.04 -12.85
C GLY A 187 14.77 16.51 -12.81
N ILE A 188 13.65 15.84 -12.48
CA ILE A 188 13.58 14.39 -12.21
C ILE A 188 12.80 13.62 -13.29
N SER A 189 12.68 14.19 -14.50
CA SER A 189 11.93 13.59 -15.60
C SER A 189 12.40 12.18 -15.99
N HIS A 190 13.69 11.90 -15.83
CA HIS A 190 14.32 10.61 -16.15
C HIS A 190 14.28 9.59 -14.99
N MET A 191 13.84 9.99 -13.80
CA MET A 191 13.83 9.12 -12.63
C MET A 191 12.45 8.46 -12.44
N PRO A 192 12.40 7.15 -12.10
CA PRO A 192 11.22 6.58 -11.47
C PRO A 192 11.02 7.24 -10.10
N ILE A 193 9.78 7.59 -9.78
CA ILE A 193 9.42 8.25 -8.51
C ILE A 193 8.47 7.34 -7.76
N LEU A 194 8.92 6.88 -6.60
CA LEU A 194 8.02 6.37 -5.57
C LEU A 194 7.68 7.54 -4.65
N SER A 195 6.40 7.86 -4.52
CA SER A 195 5.92 8.95 -3.67
C SER A 195 4.91 8.39 -2.68
N ASN A 196 5.02 8.83 -1.43
CA ASN A 196 4.03 8.59 -0.40
C ASN A 196 3.52 9.94 0.11
N PHE A 197 2.23 10.00 0.42
CA PHE A 197 1.58 11.17 1.00
C PHE A 197 0.83 10.73 2.26
N GLY A 198 1.07 11.43 3.37
CA GLY A 198 0.44 11.17 4.65
C GLY A 198 1.38 11.42 5.82
N LEU A 199 0.84 11.32 7.04
CA LEU A 199 1.62 11.46 8.27
C LEU A 199 2.69 10.35 8.37
N LEU A 200 3.87 10.71 8.88
CA LEU A 200 4.96 9.76 9.16
C LEU A 200 4.69 9.05 10.48
N VAL A 201 3.93 7.97 10.42
CA VAL A 201 3.50 7.17 11.59
C VAL A 201 3.72 5.68 11.32
N GLY A 202 4.05 4.89 12.35
CA GLY A 202 4.55 3.52 12.19
C GLY A 202 3.62 2.57 11.42
N HIS A 203 2.30 2.75 11.52
CA HIS A 203 1.34 1.92 10.77
C HIS A 203 1.34 2.19 9.25
N LYS A 204 2.10 3.18 8.76
CA LYS A 204 2.34 3.41 7.33
C LYS A 204 3.51 2.59 6.78
N SER A 205 4.31 1.96 7.64
CA SER A 205 5.37 1.02 7.28
C SER A 205 6.37 1.55 6.23
N ILE A 206 6.65 2.85 6.28
CA ILE A 206 7.58 3.51 5.34
C ILE A 206 8.99 2.97 5.53
N GLU A 207 9.36 2.71 6.78
CA GLU A 207 10.61 2.06 7.18
C GLU A 207 10.75 0.68 6.52
N THR A 208 9.67 -0.07 6.33
CA THR A 208 9.70 -1.38 5.69
C THR A 208 10.14 -1.27 4.24
N ALA A 209 9.60 -0.30 3.48
CA ALA A 209 10.02 -0.05 2.10
C ALA A 209 11.50 0.36 2.01
N ILE A 210 11.96 1.23 2.92
CA ILE A 210 13.36 1.68 2.97
C ILE A 210 14.30 0.51 3.28
N ILE A 211 13.97 -0.28 4.32
CA ILE A 211 14.76 -1.45 4.72
C ILE A 211 14.78 -2.48 3.59
N ALA A 212 13.64 -2.77 2.97
CA ALA A 212 13.55 -3.72 1.86
C ALA A 212 14.48 -3.33 0.71
N LYS A 213 14.49 -2.05 0.30
CA LYS A 213 15.39 -1.57 -0.75
C LYS A 213 16.87 -1.67 -0.34
N ALA A 214 17.21 -1.22 0.86
CA ALA A 214 18.58 -1.27 1.37
C ALA A 214 19.10 -2.71 1.48
N THR A 215 18.27 -3.64 1.97
CA THR A 215 18.59 -5.07 2.07
C THR A 215 18.75 -5.70 0.68
N PHE A 216 17.89 -5.36 -0.27
CA PHE A 216 17.99 -5.86 -1.63
C PHE A 216 19.26 -5.37 -2.33
N ASP A 217 19.57 -4.08 -2.22
CA ASP A 217 20.81 -3.50 -2.77
C ASP A 217 22.06 -4.12 -2.12
N PHE A 218 22.02 -4.35 -0.82
CA PHE A 218 23.07 -5.07 -0.11
C PHE A 218 23.25 -6.48 -0.69
N LEU A 219 22.18 -7.25 -0.86
CA LEU A 219 22.25 -8.60 -1.44
C LEU A 219 22.81 -8.57 -2.86
N LEU A 220 22.31 -7.69 -3.73
CA LEU A 220 22.80 -7.52 -5.10
C LEU A 220 24.30 -7.19 -5.14
N SER A 221 24.80 -6.39 -4.19
CA SER A 221 26.24 -6.07 -4.07
C SER A 221 27.11 -7.29 -3.74
N LYS A 222 26.51 -8.37 -3.21
CA LYS A 222 27.22 -9.61 -2.85
C LYS A 222 27.12 -10.68 -3.92
N ILE A 223 26.02 -10.73 -4.65
CA ILE A 223 25.76 -11.79 -5.64
C ILE A 223 26.02 -11.34 -7.09
N PHE A 224 26.18 -10.06 -7.38
CA PHE A 224 26.62 -9.58 -8.69
C PHE A 224 28.05 -9.04 -8.61
N MET A 225 28.97 -9.72 -9.27
CA MET A 225 30.39 -9.35 -9.31
C MET A 225 30.93 -9.58 -10.73
N ASP A 226 31.86 -8.73 -11.17
CA ASP A 226 32.54 -8.87 -12.48
C ASP A 226 31.58 -9.02 -13.68
N GLY A 227 30.44 -8.32 -13.63
CA GLY A 227 29.42 -8.36 -14.69
C GLY A 227 28.62 -9.67 -14.77
N ARG A 228 28.75 -10.55 -13.78
CA ARG A 228 28.04 -11.84 -13.70
C ARG A 228 27.25 -11.94 -12.40
N ILE A 229 26.28 -12.86 -12.36
CA ILE A 229 25.75 -13.35 -11.09
C ILE A 229 26.68 -14.46 -10.58
N LYS A 230 27.01 -14.40 -9.30
CA LYS A 230 27.80 -15.39 -8.55
C LYS A 230 27.13 -15.53 -7.19
N VAL A 231 26.13 -16.41 -7.09
CA VAL A 231 25.37 -16.62 -5.84
C VAL A 231 26.29 -17.16 -4.74
N ILE A 232 25.84 -17.08 -3.48
CA ILE A 232 26.64 -17.62 -2.37
C ILE A 232 26.57 -19.15 -2.48
N PRO A 233 27.72 -19.83 -2.64
CA PRO A 233 27.74 -21.28 -2.83
C PRO A 233 27.29 -22.01 -1.56
N ASN A 234 26.76 -23.21 -1.73
CA ASN A 234 26.32 -24.06 -0.61
C ASN A 234 27.49 -24.68 0.18
N ASN A 235 28.70 -24.70 -0.40
CA ASN A 235 29.91 -25.16 0.28
C ASN A 235 30.50 -24.04 1.15
N GLY A 236 29.95 -23.91 2.35
CA GLY A 236 30.39 -22.95 3.37
C GLY A 236 29.42 -21.79 3.56
N TRP A 237 29.86 -20.80 4.36
CA TRP A 237 29.04 -19.65 4.74
C TRP A 237 29.77 -18.33 4.50
N PHE A 238 29.05 -17.37 3.91
CA PHE A 238 29.53 -15.99 3.83
C PHE A 238 29.23 -15.23 5.12
N HIS A 239 30.19 -15.22 6.04
CA HIS A 239 30.04 -14.55 7.34
C HIS A 239 30.26 -13.04 7.28
N LYS A 240 29.47 -12.31 8.08
CA LYS A 240 29.58 -10.86 8.27
C LYS A 240 31.02 -10.44 8.60
N LYS A 241 31.51 -9.39 7.94
CA LYS A 241 32.88 -8.81 8.07
C LYS A 241 34.04 -9.71 7.58
N LYS A 242 33.80 -10.92 7.11
CA LYS A 242 34.84 -11.70 6.42
C LYS A 242 34.87 -11.33 4.94
N LYS A 243 36.04 -11.45 4.30
CA LYS A 243 36.11 -11.43 2.84
C LYS A 243 35.32 -12.63 2.31
N ARG A 244 34.62 -12.43 1.20
CA ARG A 244 33.95 -13.53 0.51
C ARG A 244 35.03 -14.52 0.10
N GLN A 245 34.93 -15.75 0.60
CA GLN A 245 35.81 -16.83 0.14
C GLN A 245 35.39 -17.21 -1.28
N GLU A 246 36.37 -17.51 -2.14
CA GLU A 246 36.08 -18.14 -3.41
C GLU A 246 35.59 -19.56 -3.14
N GLY A 247 34.27 -19.73 -3.19
CA GLY A 247 33.60 -21.02 -3.10
C GLY A 247 32.88 -21.35 -4.41
N TYR A 248 32.57 -22.63 -4.55
CA TYR A 248 31.86 -23.23 -5.68
C TYR A 248 30.70 -24.09 -5.14
N GLY A 249 29.76 -24.47 -6.00
CA GLY A 249 28.49 -25.07 -5.57
C GLY A 249 27.34 -24.06 -5.65
N GLU A 250 27.25 -23.33 -6.76
CA GLU A 250 26.12 -22.43 -7.04
C GLU A 250 24.91 -23.26 -7.48
N GLN A 251 23.73 -22.97 -6.93
CA GLN A 251 22.52 -23.75 -7.20
C GLN A 251 21.48 -22.95 -8.02
N PRO A 252 20.72 -23.62 -8.91
CA PRO A 252 19.62 -23.02 -9.67
C PRO A 252 18.61 -22.23 -8.82
N VAL A 253 18.30 -22.71 -7.62
CA VAL A 253 17.29 -22.12 -6.73
C VAL A 253 17.66 -20.70 -6.30
N ASP A 254 18.92 -20.45 -5.95
CA ASP A 254 19.40 -19.14 -5.53
C ASP A 254 19.32 -18.12 -6.68
N VAL A 255 19.62 -18.57 -7.89
CA VAL A 255 19.55 -17.76 -9.11
C VAL A 255 18.10 -17.45 -9.44
N ALA A 256 17.20 -18.44 -9.36
CA ALA A 256 15.78 -18.26 -9.60
C ALA A 256 15.14 -17.27 -8.61
N TYR A 257 15.43 -17.39 -7.32
CA TYR A 257 14.94 -16.47 -6.30
C TYR A 257 15.51 -15.05 -6.46
N SER A 258 16.76 -14.94 -6.90
CA SER A 258 17.35 -13.64 -7.27
C SER A 258 16.61 -12.99 -8.44
N ILE A 259 16.22 -13.78 -9.45
CA ILE A 259 15.41 -13.32 -10.58
C ILE A 259 14.01 -12.90 -10.14
N MET A 260 13.35 -13.66 -9.24
CA MET A 260 12.07 -13.30 -8.66
C MET A 260 12.14 -11.97 -7.90
N ALA A 261 13.16 -11.78 -7.07
CA ALA A 261 13.34 -10.53 -6.36
C ALA A 261 13.62 -9.38 -7.32
N LEU A 262 14.47 -9.57 -8.33
CA LEU A 262 14.72 -8.56 -9.36
C LEU A 262 13.45 -8.18 -10.15
N ASP A 263 12.59 -9.15 -10.48
CA ASP A 263 11.30 -8.93 -11.14
C ASP A 263 10.40 -8.03 -10.29
N LEU A 264 10.22 -8.39 -9.01
CA LEU A 264 9.41 -7.62 -8.06
C LEU A 264 9.94 -6.20 -7.88
N PHE A 265 11.23 -6.04 -7.60
CA PHE A 265 11.81 -4.70 -7.43
C PHE A 265 11.78 -3.89 -8.72
N TYR A 266 11.91 -4.52 -9.89
CA TYR A 266 11.78 -3.83 -11.16
C TYR A 266 10.33 -3.42 -11.47
N SER A 267 9.35 -4.28 -11.22
CA SER A 267 7.93 -3.96 -11.45
C SER A 267 7.45 -2.82 -10.56
N GLU A 268 7.86 -2.81 -9.29
CA GLU A 268 7.42 -1.82 -8.32
C GLU A 268 8.22 -0.51 -8.39
N LEU A 269 9.53 -0.56 -8.62
CA LEU A 269 10.41 0.62 -8.55
C LEU A 269 10.90 1.12 -9.91
N GLY A 270 10.76 0.34 -10.98
CA GLY A 270 11.15 0.74 -12.34
C GLY A 270 12.64 1.05 -12.51
N GLU A 271 13.53 0.48 -11.70
CA GLU A 271 14.96 0.80 -11.76
C GLU A 271 15.58 0.30 -13.09
N PRO A 272 16.16 1.18 -13.94
CA PRO A 272 16.69 0.79 -15.25
C PRO A 272 17.77 -0.31 -15.21
N ARG A 273 18.51 -0.43 -14.10
CA ARG A 273 19.54 -1.46 -13.92
C ARG A 273 18.96 -2.85 -13.62
N GLY A 274 17.70 -2.92 -13.18
CA GLY A 274 17.01 -4.18 -12.87
C GLY A 274 16.91 -5.10 -14.06
N LEU A 275 16.53 -4.57 -15.23
CA LEU A 275 16.40 -5.38 -16.46
C LEU A 275 17.74 -5.95 -16.94
N THR A 276 18.83 -5.17 -16.85
CA THR A 276 20.17 -5.65 -17.17
C THR A 276 20.57 -6.80 -16.23
N LYS A 277 20.30 -6.67 -14.93
CA LYS A 277 20.57 -7.71 -13.94
C LYS A 277 19.71 -8.95 -14.13
N LEU A 278 18.44 -8.80 -14.51
CA LEU A 278 17.55 -9.90 -14.89
C LEU A 278 18.13 -10.72 -16.05
N ASN A 279 18.59 -10.03 -17.10
CA ASN A 279 19.21 -10.70 -18.25
C ASN A 279 20.50 -11.44 -17.87
N ILE A 280 21.39 -10.80 -17.10
CA ILE A 280 22.63 -11.42 -16.62
C ILE A 280 22.33 -12.64 -15.75
N ALA A 281 21.37 -12.53 -14.83
CA ALA A 281 21.00 -13.64 -13.95
C ALA A 281 20.42 -14.81 -14.73
N PHE A 282 19.54 -14.54 -15.71
CA PHE A 282 18.99 -15.60 -16.55
C PHE A 282 20.06 -16.25 -17.45
N ASP A 283 21.03 -15.46 -17.93
CA ASP A 283 22.13 -15.97 -18.75
C ASP A 283 23.05 -16.95 -18.01
N TRP A 284 23.02 -16.97 -16.67
CA TRP A 284 23.71 -17.98 -15.87
C TRP A 284 23.25 -19.40 -16.23
N PHE A 285 21.95 -19.61 -16.42
CA PHE A 285 21.40 -20.90 -16.88
C PHE A 285 21.90 -21.28 -18.27
N MET A 286 22.19 -20.27 -19.09
CA MET A 286 22.63 -20.38 -20.48
C MET A 286 24.15 -20.37 -20.61
N GLY A 287 24.89 -20.47 -19.50
CA GLY A 287 26.33 -20.63 -19.45
C GLY A 287 27.13 -19.37 -19.10
N LEU A 288 26.51 -18.25 -18.75
CA LEU A 288 27.23 -17.07 -18.25
C LEU A 288 27.61 -17.25 -16.77
N ASN A 289 28.46 -18.24 -16.51
CA ASN A 289 28.90 -18.67 -15.19
C ASN A 289 30.39 -19.02 -15.20
N HIS A 290 31.01 -19.38 -14.06
CA HIS A 290 32.47 -19.49 -13.98
C HIS A 290 33.07 -20.62 -14.83
N LEU A 291 32.34 -21.70 -15.07
CA LEU A 291 32.78 -22.78 -15.96
C LEU A 291 32.54 -22.46 -17.44
N ASN A 292 31.79 -21.40 -17.72
CA ASN A 292 31.28 -21.14 -19.05
C ASN A 292 30.55 -22.40 -19.59
N GLN A 293 29.60 -22.95 -18.83
CA GLN A 293 28.86 -24.17 -19.21
C GLN A 293 27.36 -24.02 -18.97
N ILE A 294 26.55 -24.49 -19.91
CA ILE A 294 25.08 -24.42 -19.81
C ILE A 294 24.58 -25.30 -18.65
N ILE A 295 23.71 -24.72 -17.82
CA ILE A 295 23.02 -25.40 -16.71
C ILE A 295 21.64 -25.92 -17.16
N TYR A 296 20.92 -25.18 -18.01
CA TYR A 296 19.69 -25.68 -18.62
C TYR A 296 19.99 -26.70 -19.73
N ASN A 297 19.47 -27.91 -19.65
CA ASN A 297 19.66 -28.90 -20.68
C ASN A 297 18.54 -28.83 -21.74
N PRO A 298 18.79 -28.29 -22.96
CA PRO A 298 17.76 -28.17 -23.98
C PRO A 298 17.32 -29.52 -24.56
N ALA A 299 18.12 -30.59 -24.41
CA ALA A 299 17.79 -31.90 -24.93
C ALA A 299 16.74 -32.62 -24.06
N THR A 300 16.90 -32.55 -22.73
CA THR A 300 15.98 -33.15 -21.77
C THR A 300 14.89 -32.17 -21.30
N ARG A 301 15.08 -30.87 -21.56
CA ARG A 301 14.28 -29.76 -20.98
C ARG A 301 14.37 -29.66 -19.46
N GLY A 302 15.33 -30.35 -18.84
CA GLY A 302 15.63 -30.24 -17.42
C GLY A 302 16.73 -29.24 -17.14
N CYS A 303 17.13 -29.14 -15.87
CA CYS A 303 18.13 -28.20 -15.38
C CYS A 303 19.09 -28.94 -14.47
N TYR A 304 20.39 -28.73 -14.68
CA TYR A 304 21.44 -29.36 -13.88
C TYR A 304 21.47 -28.80 -12.45
N ASP A 305 21.76 -29.65 -11.47
CA ASP A 305 21.56 -29.36 -10.04
C ASP A 305 22.51 -28.34 -9.43
N GLY A 306 23.65 -28.10 -10.08
CA GLY A 306 24.61 -27.18 -9.53
C GLY A 306 25.84 -26.99 -10.38
N LEU A 307 26.56 -25.93 -10.07
CA LEU A 307 27.80 -25.53 -10.70
C LEU A 307 28.95 -25.65 -9.70
N GLU A 308 29.71 -26.73 -9.83
CA GLU A 308 30.82 -27.07 -8.93
C GLU A 308 32.13 -26.39 -9.38
N LYS A 309 33.22 -26.69 -8.66
CA LYS A 309 34.53 -26.09 -8.94
C LYS A 309 35.04 -26.35 -10.35
N ASP A 310 35.02 -27.63 -10.75
CA ASP A 310 35.65 -28.10 -11.99
C ASP A 310 34.63 -28.72 -12.97
N GLY A 311 33.33 -28.72 -12.63
CA GLY A 311 32.29 -29.33 -13.46
C GLY A 311 30.85 -28.96 -13.08
N VAL A 312 29.92 -29.25 -13.99
CA VAL A 312 28.47 -29.15 -13.73
C VAL A 312 27.99 -30.46 -13.10
N ASN A 313 27.18 -30.36 -12.05
CA ASN A 313 26.47 -31.51 -11.50
C ASN A 313 25.38 -31.96 -12.49
N LEU A 314 25.60 -33.09 -13.16
CA LEU A 314 24.77 -33.56 -14.26
C LEU A 314 23.39 -34.11 -13.82
N ASN A 315 23.14 -34.22 -12.52
CA ASN A 315 21.83 -34.56 -11.99
C ASN A 315 20.81 -33.48 -12.38
N GLN A 316 19.57 -33.90 -12.68
CA GLN A 316 18.48 -33.01 -13.04
C GLN A 316 17.30 -33.23 -12.11
N GLY A 317 17.43 -32.73 -10.89
CA GLY A 317 16.41 -32.80 -9.85
C GLY A 317 15.21 -31.90 -10.14
N GLU A 318 14.12 -32.17 -9.45
CA GLU A 318 12.85 -31.45 -9.61
C GLU A 318 12.99 -29.96 -9.23
N GLU A 319 13.71 -29.66 -8.14
CA GLU A 319 13.97 -28.29 -7.67
C GLU A 319 14.67 -27.44 -8.73
N SER A 320 15.70 -28.01 -9.38
CA SER A 320 16.47 -27.35 -10.43
C SER A 320 15.63 -27.06 -11.66
N ALA A 321 14.78 -28.02 -12.05
CA ALA A 321 13.84 -27.86 -13.16
C ALA A 321 12.81 -26.77 -12.86
N ILE A 322 12.20 -26.78 -11.67
CA ILE A 322 11.24 -25.75 -11.24
C ILE A 322 11.93 -24.37 -11.20
N SER A 323 13.15 -24.30 -10.68
CA SER A 323 13.94 -23.06 -10.61
C SER A 323 14.15 -22.44 -11.99
N TYR A 324 14.53 -23.24 -12.99
CA TYR A 324 14.63 -22.77 -14.37
C TYR A 324 13.29 -22.30 -14.92
N LEU A 325 12.20 -23.04 -14.68
CA LEU A 325 10.87 -22.68 -15.17
C LEU A 325 10.39 -21.35 -14.57
N ILE A 326 10.57 -21.14 -13.27
CA ILE A 326 10.27 -19.87 -12.58
C ILE A 326 11.02 -18.72 -13.26
N ALA A 327 12.34 -18.87 -13.42
CA ALA A 327 13.17 -17.86 -14.07
C ALA A 327 12.72 -17.59 -15.52
N TRP A 328 12.38 -18.64 -16.27
CA TRP A 328 11.90 -18.54 -17.64
C TRP A 328 10.55 -17.81 -17.74
N PHE A 329 9.56 -18.17 -16.92
CA PHE A 329 8.24 -17.51 -16.92
C PHE A 329 8.34 -16.02 -16.61
N ILE A 330 9.21 -15.64 -15.67
CA ILE A 330 9.51 -14.23 -15.41
C ILE A 330 10.10 -13.57 -16.64
N MET A 331 11.11 -14.17 -17.26
CA MET A 331 11.76 -13.59 -18.44
C MET A 331 10.82 -13.46 -19.64
N VAL A 332 9.83 -14.35 -19.81
CA VAL A 332 8.81 -14.26 -20.86
C VAL A 332 8.06 -12.93 -20.82
N LYS A 333 7.77 -12.38 -19.62
CA LYS A 333 7.15 -11.06 -19.47
C LYS A 333 7.94 -9.97 -20.21
N TYR A 334 9.28 -10.08 -20.20
CA TYR A 334 10.19 -9.10 -20.76
C TYR A 334 10.59 -9.35 -22.21
N TYR A 335 10.39 -10.58 -22.72
CA TYR A 335 10.60 -10.89 -24.13
C TYR A 335 9.63 -10.13 -25.04
N HIS A 336 8.35 -10.11 -24.68
CA HIS A 336 7.29 -9.54 -25.51
C HIS A 336 7.20 -8.01 -25.41
N VAL A 337 7.62 -7.43 -24.28
CA VAL A 337 7.41 -6.00 -23.97
C VAL A 337 8.62 -5.13 -24.33
N GLN A 338 9.86 -5.61 -24.15
CA GLN A 338 11.06 -4.76 -24.35
C GLN A 338 12.21 -5.41 -25.16
N LYS A 339 11.98 -6.58 -25.81
CA LYS A 339 13.02 -7.41 -26.47
C LYS A 339 14.21 -7.66 -25.54
N ARG A 340 14.22 -8.83 -24.87
CA ARG A 340 15.37 -9.31 -24.09
C ARG A 340 16.68 -9.14 -24.89
N LYS A 341 17.67 -8.51 -24.25
CA LYS A 341 19.04 -8.45 -24.75
C LYS A 341 19.82 -9.58 -24.10
N ILE A 342 20.31 -10.50 -24.92
CA ILE A 342 21.26 -11.53 -24.48
C ILE A 342 22.57 -10.81 -24.10
N SER A 343 23.09 -11.08 -22.91
CA SER A 343 24.27 -10.35 -22.40
C SER A 343 25.54 -10.70 -23.19
N ASN A 344 25.62 -11.91 -23.79
CA ASN A 344 26.71 -12.32 -24.68
C ASN A 344 26.24 -13.24 -25.86
N PRO A 345 25.71 -12.68 -26.96
CA PRO A 345 25.02 -13.45 -28.03
C PRO A 345 25.91 -14.46 -28.78
N ILE A 346 27.17 -14.11 -29.02
CA ILE A 346 28.14 -14.95 -29.76
C ILE A 346 28.43 -16.22 -28.94
N TYR A 347 28.66 -16.03 -27.65
CA TYR A 347 28.94 -17.11 -26.71
C TYR A 347 27.80 -18.15 -26.65
N HIS A 348 26.55 -17.71 -26.47
CA HIS A 348 25.42 -18.64 -26.39
C HIS A 348 25.19 -19.41 -27.70
N THR A 349 25.44 -18.78 -28.84
CA THR A 349 25.30 -19.41 -30.16
C THR A 349 26.29 -20.56 -30.34
N GLU A 350 27.56 -20.38 -29.94
CA GLU A 350 28.58 -21.43 -30.01
C GLU A 350 28.31 -22.58 -29.03
N GLN A 351 27.81 -22.29 -27.83
CA GLN A 351 27.46 -23.34 -26.85
C GLN A 351 26.30 -24.22 -27.34
N LEU A 352 25.25 -23.62 -27.91
CA LEU A 352 24.13 -24.33 -28.50
C LEU A 352 24.57 -25.21 -29.67
N LYS A 353 25.45 -24.72 -30.55
CA LYS A 353 26.01 -25.52 -31.65
C LYS A 353 26.76 -26.74 -31.13
N ASN A 354 27.58 -26.59 -30.10
CA ASN A 354 28.35 -27.69 -29.51
C ASN A 354 27.45 -28.76 -28.87
N LEU A 355 26.42 -28.35 -28.12
CA LEU A 355 25.44 -29.29 -27.55
C LEU A 355 24.66 -30.05 -28.64
N LEU A 356 24.23 -29.37 -29.69
CA LEU A 356 23.48 -29.98 -30.80
C LEU A 356 24.36 -30.91 -31.65
N LYS A 357 25.65 -30.62 -31.78
CA LYS A 357 26.62 -31.48 -32.47
C LYS A 357 26.82 -32.80 -31.73
N ASN A 358 26.97 -32.76 -30.41
CA ASN A 358 27.13 -33.95 -29.57
C ASN A 358 25.88 -34.86 -29.61
N ARG A 359 24.69 -34.32 -29.86
CA ARG A 359 23.45 -35.10 -30.08
C ARG A 359 23.51 -35.90 -31.38
N LYS A 360 23.95 -35.29 -32.48
CA LYS A 360 24.07 -35.98 -33.79
C LYS A 360 25.12 -37.10 -33.77
N GLU A 361 26.11 -37.02 -32.88
CA GLU A 361 27.12 -38.07 -32.70
C GLU A 361 26.59 -39.22 -31.83
N LYS A 362 25.83 -38.94 -30.76
CA LYS A 362 25.16 -39.97 -29.94
C LYS A 362 24.03 -40.71 -30.67
N ASP A 363 23.24 -40.02 -31.50
CA ASP A 363 22.19 -40.64 -32.33
C ASP A 363 22.75 -41.48 -33.49
N LYS A 364 24.07 -41.43 -33.75
CA LYS A 364 24.78 -42.28 -34.73
C LYS A 364 25.46 -43.50 -34.11
N SER A 365 25.55 -43.57 -32.78
CA SER A 365 26.17 -44.67 -32.02
C SER A 365 25.14 -45.60 -31.37
N LEU A 366 23.86 -45.37 -31.65
CA LEU A 366 22.70 -46.25 -31.37
C LEU A 366 22.21 -46.80 -32.70
#